data_AF-A0A7C0TZK6-F1
#
_entry.id   AF-A0A7C0TZK6-F1
#
_cell.length_a   1.000
_cell.length_b   1.000
_cell.length_c   1.000
_cell.angle_alpha   90.00
_cell.angle_beta   90.00
_cell.angle_gamma   90.00
#
_symmetry.space_group_name_H-M   'P 1'
#
loop_
_entity.id
_entity.type
_entity.pdbx_description
1 polymer ?
#
loop_
_entity_poly.entity_id
_entity_poly.type
_entity_poly.pdbx_seq_one_letter_code
_entity_poly.pdbx_strand_id
1 'polypeptide(L)'
;GCGYGVIGIVASRFVNYVVMTDINKRAVSIAKKNLKINNVKNAEIRWGHLYEPVKGERFHSIITNPPVHAGKDVLREIVINAPLHLYDGGLLQIVIRTNQGAKYIKGLMEENFNEVREIAKGSGFRVYAGIA
;
A
#
# COMPACT_ATOMS: atom_id res chain seq x y z
N GLY A 1 -2.58 4.26 -2.92
CA GLY A 1 -2.66 4.23 -4.40
C GLY A 1 -3.29 2.93 -4.85
N CYS A 2 -4.61 2.86 -4.90
CA CYS A 2 -5.33 1.63 -5.22
C CYS A 2 -5.50 1.39 -6.74
N GLY A 3 -5.27 2.40 -7.58
CA GLY A 3 -5.62 2.34 -8.99
C GLY A 3 -7.10 2.00 -9.15
N TYR A 4 -7.40 1.00 -9.98
CA TYR A 4 -8.76 0.49 -10.17
C TYR A 4 -9.21 -0.55 -9.12
N GLY A 5 -8.44 -0.75 -8.05
CA GLY A 5 -8.89 -1.43 -6.83
C GLY A 5 -8.51 -2.91 -6.67
N VAL A 6 -7.67 -3.49 -7.53
CA VAL A 6 -7.36 -4.94 -7.53
C VAL A 6 -6.93 -5.45 -6.16
N ILE A 7 -5.89 -4.85 -5.58
CA ILE A 7 -5.31 -5.30 -4.32
C ILE A 7 -6.36 -5.25 -3.21
N GLY A 8 -7.09 -4.14 -3.09
CA GLY A 8 -8.10 -3.99 -2.05
C GLY A 8 -9.32 -4.89 -2.23
N ILE A 9 -9.76 -5.12 -3.47
CA ILE A 9 -10.85 -6.07 -3.78
C ILE A 9 -10.45 -7.49 -3.38
N VAL A 10 -9.24 -7.94 -3.75
CA VAL A 10 -8.76 -9.28 -3.36
C VAL A 10 -8.58 -9.36 -1.85
N ALA A 11 -7.95 -8.37 -1.23
CA ALA A 11 -7.71 -8.31 0.22
C ALA A 11 -9.01 -8.37 1.02
N SER A 12 -10.10 -7.76 0.53
CA SER A 12 -11.40 -7.76 1.21
C SER A 12 -11.98 -9.15 1.48
N ARG A 13 -11.49 -10.18 0.79
CA ARG A 13 -11.90 -11.58 1.02
C ARG A 13 -11.23 -12.23 2.24
N PHE A 14 -10.19 -11.60 2.78
CA PHE A 14 -9.34 -12.15 3.84
C PHE A 14 -9.35 -11.31 5.12
N VAL A 15 -9.99 -10.14 5.10
CA VAL A 15 -9.98 -9.18 6.22
C VAL A 15 -11.37 -8.60 6.48
N ASN A 16 -11.56 -8.06 7.67
CA ASN A 16 -12.85 -7.50 8.09
C ASN A 16 -13.23 -6.24 7.31
N TYR A 17 -12.26 -5.38 6.98
CA TYR A 17 -12.53 -4.13 6.28
C TYR A 17 -11.31 -3.62 5.51
N VAL A 18 -11.53 -2.99 4.36
CA VAL A 18 -10.46 -2.40 3.53
C VAL A 18 -10.75 -0.94 3.21
N VAL A 19 -9.77 -0.07 3.48
CA VAL A 19 -9.78 1.32 3.00
C VAL A 19 -8.80 1.44 1.83
N MET A 20 -9.29 1.84 0.67
CA MET A 20 -8.49 2.10 -0.52
C MET A 20 -8.35 3.60 -0.75
N THR A 21 -7.13 4.09 -1.00
CA THR A 21 -6.87 5.50 -1.31
C THR A 21 -6.20 5.68 -2.67
N ASP A 22 -6.60 6.71 -3.41
CA ASP A 22 -5.90 7.13 -4.62
C ASP A 22 -6.06 8.63 -4.88
N ILE A 23 -5.01 9.25 -5.42
CA ILE A 23 -5.03 10.67 -5.79
C ILE A 23 -5.73 10.90 -7.13
N ASN A 24 -5.76 9.89 -8.00
CA ASN A 24 -6.40 9.99 -9.30
C ASN A 24 -7.93 9.77 -9.15
N LYS A 25 -8.71 10.85 -9.34
CA LYS A 25 -10.18 10.80 -9.28
C LYS A 25 -10.79 9.77 -10.23
N ARG A 26 -10.18 9.53 -11.39
CA ARG A 26 -10.62 8.50 -12.34
C ARG A 26 -10.40 7.10 -11.78
N ALA A 27 -9.24 6.85 -11.17
CA ALA A 27 -8.94 5.59 -10.48
C ALA A 27 -9.96 5.31 -9.37
N VAL A 28 -10.25 6.32 -8.53
CA VAL A 28 -11.29 6.25 -7.48
C VAL A 28 -12.65 5.89 -8.05
N SER A 29 -13.08 6.53 -9.14
CA SER A 29 -14.36 6.25 -9.79
C SER A 29 -14.44 4.81 -10.32
N ILE A 30 -13.37 4.33 -10.97
CA ILE A 30 -13.31 2.96 -11.49
C ILE A 30 -13.28 1.94 -10.34
N ALA A 31 -12.49 2.17 -9.29
CA ALA A 31 -12.42 1.30 -8.12
C ALA A 31 -13.79 1.17 -7.42
N LYS A 32 -14.54 2.27 -7.28
CA LYS A 32 -15.92 2.24 -6.76
C LYS A 32 -16.86 1.40 -7.63
N LYS A 33 -16.73 1.46 -8.95
CA LYS A 33 -17.49 0.58 -9.86
C LYS A 33 -17.08 -0.88 -9.70
N ASN A 34 -15.79 -1.15 -9.59
CA ASN A 34 -15.28 -2.51 -9.42
C ASN A 34 -15.70 -3.15 -8.10
N LEU A 35 -15.82 -2.38 -7.00
CA LEU A 35 -16.45 -2.90 -5.77
C LEU A 35 -17.86 -3.41 -6.03
N LYS A 36 -18.68 -2.63 -6.75
CA LYS A 36 -20.06 -3.00 -7.07
C LYS A 36 -20.13 -4.24 -7.95
N ILE A 37 -19.32 -4.30 -9.01
CA ILE A 37 -19.27 -5.44 -9.94
C ILE A 37 -18.87 -6.73 -9.22
N ASN A 38 -17.97 -6.65 -8.23
CA ASN A 38 -17.51 -7.79 -7.45
C ASN A 38 -18.30 -8.03 -6.16
N ASN A 39 -19.40 -7.30 -5.94
CA ASN A 39 -20.24 -7.39 -4.74
C ASN A 39 -19.46 -7.29 -3.41
N VAL A 40 -18.42 -6.46 -3.37
CA VAL A 40 -17.60 -6.25 -2.17
C VAL A 40 -18.30 -5.21 -1.28
N LYS A 41 -18.66 -5.62 -0.06
CA LYS A 41 -19.41 -4.79 0.90
C LYS A 41 -18.58 -4.28 2.07
N ASN A 42 -17.41 -4.86 2.29
CA ASN A 42 -16.50 -4.56 3.40
C ASN A 42 -15.27 -3.75 2.93
N ALA A 43 -15.48 -2.83 1.99
CA ALA A 43 -14.43 -1.94 1.53
C ALA A 43 -14.99 -0.59 1.10
N GLU A 44 -14.17 0.45 1.24
CA GLU A 44 -14.48 1.79 0.75
C GLU A 44 -13.29 2.41 0.01
N ILE A 45 -13.58 3.43 -0.81
CA ILE A 45 -12.57 4.17 -1.57
C ILE A 45 -12.65 5.64 -1.19
N ARG A 46 -11.52 6.18 -0.74
CA ARG A 46 -11.34 7.59 -0.41
C ARG A 46 -10.38 8.24 -1.40
N TRP A 47 -10.67 9.48 -1.78
CA TRP A 47 -9.81 10.26 -2.66
C TRP A 47 -8.89 11.15 -1.82
N GLY A 48 -7.60 11.22 -2.20
CA GLY A 48 -6.66 12.19 -1.67
C GLY A 48 -5.21 11.73 -1.78
N HIS A 49 -4.30 12.51 -1.21
CA HIS A 49 -2.86 12.28 -1.35
C HIS A 49 -2.34 11.37 -0.24
N LEU A 50 -1.63 10.30 -0.61
CA LEU A 50 -0.97 9.38 0.32
C LEU A 50 -1.87 8.99 1.52
N TYR A 51 -1.49 9.44 2.71
CA TYR A 51 -2.15 9.13 3.98
C TYR A 51 -3.19 10.18 4.42
N GLU A 52 -3.33 11.30 3.70
CA GLU A 52 -4.32 12.34 4.05
C GLU A 52 -5.74 11.79 4.24
N PRO A 53 -6.26 10.87 3.38
CA PRO A 53 -7.62 10.37 3.53
C PRO A 53 -7.83 9.45 4.73
N VAL A 54 -6.77 9.05 5.41
CA VAL A 54 -6.75 8.12 6.55
C VAL A 54 -6.01 8.71 7.75
N LYS A 55 -5.96 10.05 7.84
CA LYS A 55 -5.28 10.75 8.91
C LYS A 55 -5.88 10.38 10.28
N GLY A 56 -5.03 9.91 11.19
CA GLY A 56 -5.44 9.48 12.54
C GLY A 56 -5.96 8.04 12.61
N GLU A 57 -6.08 7.34 11.49
CA GLU A 57 -6.44 5.92 11.45
C GLU A 57 -5.21 5.03 11.43
N ARG A 58 -5.34 3.86 12.05
CA ARG A 58 -4.33 2.80 12.08
C ARG A 58 -4.87 1.50 11.48
N PHE A 59 -3.97 0.74 10.87
CA PHE A 59 -4.27 -0.49 10.16
C PHE A 59 -3.35 -1.62 10.60
N HIS A 60 -3.82 -2.86 10.49
CA HIS A 60 -2.96 -4.05 10.70
C HIS A 60 -2.04 -4.30 9.50
N SER A 61 -2.42 -3.79 8.32
CA SER A 61 -1.63 -3.95 7.10
C SER A 61 -1.90 -2.79 6.14
N ILE A 62 -0.83 -2.26 5.56
CA ILE A 62 -0.82 -1.29 4.47
C ILE A 62 -0.14 -1.98 3.29
N ILE A 63 -0.82 -2.07 2.14
CA ILE A 63 -0.32 -2.77 0.95
C ILE A 63 -0.27 -1.79 -0.22
N THR A 64 0.87 -1.71 -0.91
CA THR A 64 1.02 -0.79 -2.04
C THR A 64 1.93 -1.33 -3.13
N ASN A 65 1.55 -1.02 -4.37
CA ASN A 65 2.41 -1.10 -5.55
C ASN A 65 2.73 0.34 -5.95
N PRO A 66 3.77 0.96 -5.37
CA PRO A 66 3.99 2.37 -5.48
C PRO A 66 4.42 2.76 -6.89
N PRO A 67 4.09 3.98 -7.34
CA PRO A 67 4.48 4.46 -8.66
C PRO A 67 5.99 4.70 -8.71
N VAL A 68 6.72 3.82 -9.39
CA VAL A 68 8.19 3.89 -9.48
C VAL A 68 8.66 5.16 -10.22
N HIS A 69 7.81 5.72 -11.08
CA HIS A 69 8.11 6.94 -11.84
C HIS A 69 7.74 8.24 -11.12
N ALA A 70 7.06 8.19 -9.97
CA ALA A 70 6.63 9.40 -9.26
C ALA A 70 7.75 10.09 -8.46
N GLY A 71 8.99 9.63 -8.60
CA GLY A 71 10.16 10.16 -7.89
C GLY A 71 10.43 9.45 -6.56
N LYS A 72 11.65 9.64 -6.04
CA LYS A 72 12.09 9.03 -4.78
C LYS A 72 11.35 9.58 -3.56
N ASP A 73 10.87 10.82 -3.64
CA ASP A 73 10.23 11.50 -2.51
C ASP A 73 8.89 10.84 -2.14
N VAL A 74 8.06 10.53 -3.13
CA VAL A 74 6.79 9.81 -2.91
C VAL A 74 7.05 8.42 -2.31
N LEU A 75 8.04 7.70 -2.83
CA LEU A 75 8.45 6.40 -2.27
C LEU A 75 8.92 6.55 -0.81
N ARG A 76 9.67 7.62 -0.52
CA ARG A 76 10.17 7.92 0.81
C ARG A 76 9.04 8.21 1.78
N GLU A 77 8.10 9.06 1.38
CA GLU A 77 6.94 9.42 2.20
C GLU A 77 6.03 8.24 2.51
N ILE A 78 5.86 7.30 1.57
CA ILE A 78 5.14 6.05 1.80
C ILE A 78 5.79 5.25 2.94
N VAL A 79 7.11 5.07 2.90
CA VAL A 79 7.80 4.24 3.90
C VAL A 79 7.88 4.92 5.26
N ILE A 80 8.29 6.19 5.30
CA ILE A 80 8.54 6.91 6.56
C ILE A 80 7.25 7.14 7.35
N ASN A 81 6.13 7.42 6.68
CA ASN A 81 4.87 7.71 7.38
C ASN A 81 4.06 6.46 7.71
N ALA A 82 4.34 5.30 7.09
CA ALA A 82 3.59 4.08 7.33
C ALA A 82 3.51 3.66 8.81
N PRO A 83 4.58 3.70 9.63
CA PRO A 83 4.50 3.36 11.04
C PRO A 83 3.46 4.17 11.83
N LEU A 84 3.23 5.44 11.49
CA LEU A 84 2.21 6.28 12.13
C LEU A 84 0.77 5.79 11.89
N HIS A 85 0.58 5.00 10.84
CA HIS A 85 -0.69 4.44 10.40
C HIS A 85 -0.79 2.91 10.62
N LEU A 86 0.14 2.33 11.37
CA LEU A 86 0.11 0.91 11.72
C LEU A 86 -0.17 0.74 13.23
N TYR A 87 -0.87 -0.34 13.56
CA TYR A 87 -0.84 -0.87 14.93
C TYR A 87 0.52 -1.52 15.20
N ASP A 88 0.87 -1.72 16.46
CA ASP A 88 2.07 -2.46 16.87
C ASP A 88 2.06 -3.85 16.24
N GLY A 89 3.16 -4.24 15.58
CA GLY A 89 3.25 -5.48 14.81
C GLY A 89 2.51 -5.46 13.45
N GLY A 90 1.94 -4.31 13.06
CA GLY A 90 1.32 -4.10 11.76
C GLY A 90 2.33 -4.09 10.62
N LEU A 91 1.86 -4.36 9.41
CA LEU A 91 2.72 -4.58 8.25
C LEU A 91 2.61 -3.48 7.19
N LEU A 92 3.74 -2.97 6.71
CA LEU A 92 3.84 -2.33 5.39
C LEU A 92 4.33 -3.35 4.37
N GLN A 93 3.52 -3.65 3.35
CA GLN A 93 3.89 -4.53 2.23
C GLN A 93 4.05 -3.72 0.94
N ILE A 94 5.26 -3.78 0.37
CA ILE A 94 5.60 -3.07 -0.86
C ILE A 94 6.12 -4.04 -1.90
N VAL A 95 5.54 -4.00 -3.09
CA VAL A 95 6.11 -4.64 -4.29
C VAL A 95 6.90 -3.63 -5.10
N ILE A 96 8.08 -4.01 -5.58
CA ILE A 96 8.95 -3.13 -6.38
C ILE A 96 9.76 -3.93 -7.41
N ARG A 97 10.04 -3.33 -8.57
CA ARG A 97 10.93 -3.96 -9.56
C ARG A 97 12.34 -4.03 -9.01
N THR A 98 12.98 -5.19 -9.16
CA THR A 98 14.35 -5.46 -8.67
C THR A 98 15.34 -4.40 -9.15
N ASN A 99 15.26 -4.02 -10.43
CA ASN A 99 16.18 -3.07 -11.05
C ASN A 99 15.74 -1.61 -10.89
N GLN A 100 14.65 -1.33 -10.18
CA GLN A 100 14.14 0.03 -10.00
C GLN A 100 13.83 0.30 -8.53
N GLY A 101 14.84 0.74 -7.78
CA GLY A 101 14.64 1.24 -6.42
C GLY A 101 14.53 0.18 -5.31
N ALA A 102 14.63 -1.12 -5.63
CA ALA A 102 14.49 -2.18 -4.62
C ALA A 102 15.50 -2.08 -3.47
N LYS A 103 16.77 -1.78 -3.76
CA LYS A 103 17.82 -1.60 -2.74
C LYS A 103 17.54 -0.36 -1.87
N TYR A 104 17.09 0.72 -2.50
CA TYR A 104 16.76 1.97 -1.82
C TYR A 104 15.56 1.80 -0.87
N ILE A 105 14.47 1.20 -1.35
CA ILE A 105 13.29 0.92 -0.53
C ILE A 105 13.63 -0.01 0.62
N LYS A 106 14.41 -1.07 0.39
CA LYS A 106 14.82 -1.99 1.47
C LYS A 106 15.56 -1.24 2.59
N GLY A 107 16.58 -0.45 2.22
CA GLY A 107 17.32 0.35 3.21
C GLY A 107 16.44 1.33 3.97
N LEU A 108 15.53 2.02 3.25
CA LEU A 108 14.61 2.95 3.90
C LEU A 108 13.63 2.23 4.85
N MET A 109 13.18 1.02 4.50
CA MET A 109 12.36 0.22 5.41
C MET A 109 13.17 -0.22 6.63
N GLU A 110 14.44 -0.64 6.45
CA GLU A 110 15.33 -1.06 7.54
C GLU A 110 15.62 0.08 8.53
N GLU A 111 15.56 1.34 8.07
CA GLU A 111 15.71 2.53 8.92
C GLU A 111 14.43 2.90 9.71
N ASN A 112 13.25 2.45 9.29
CA ASN A 112 11.96 2.94 9.81
C ASN A 112 11.05 1.86 10.42
N PHE A 113 11.44 0.59 10.36
CA PHE A 113 10.69 -0.55 10.86
C PHE A 113 11.54 -1.42 11.78
N ASN A 114 10.91 -2.12 12.73
CA ASN A 114 11.61 -2.99 13.67
C ASN A 114 12.24 -4.20 12.97
N GLU A 115 11.55 -4.73 11.97
CA GLU A 115 12.02 -5.85 11.17
C GLU A 115 11.57 -5.70 9.71
N VAL A 116 12.45 -6.07 8.78
CA VAL A 116 12.15 -6.09 7.33
C VAL A 116 12.43 -7.46 6.75
N ARG A 117 11.42 -8.03 6.07
CA ARG A 117 11.51 -9.34 5.41
C ARG A 117 11.31 -9.21 3.91
N GLU A 118 12.07 -9.95 3.11
CA GLU A 118 11.73 -10.23 1.71
C GLU A 118 10.78 -11.43 1.68
N ILE A 119 9.50 -11.18 1.40
CA ILE A 119 8.46 -12.22 1.46
C ILE A 119 8.20 -12.89 0.10
N ALA A 120 8.63 -12.26 -0.99
CA ALA A 120 8.57 -12.88 -2.32
C ALA A 120 9.60 -12.25 -3.29
N LYS A 121 10.05 -13.06 -4.25
CA LYS A 121 10.92 -12.63 -5.35
C LYS A 121 10.62 -13.45 -6.60
N GLY A 122 10.41 -12.79 -7.73
CA GLY A 122 10.11 -13.46 -8.99
C GLY A 122 9.81 -12.49 -10.13
N SER A 123 10.02 -12.92 -11.38
CA SER A 123 9.66 -12.16 -12.59
C SER A 123 10.17 -10.71 -12.63
N GLY A 124 11.34 -10.47 -12.02
CA GLY A 124 11.92 -9.13 -11.92
C GLY A 124 11.33 -8.24 -10.82
N PHE A 125 10.48 -8.75 -9.94
CA PHE A 125 9.91 -8.05 -8.78
C PHE A 125 10.37 -8.66 -7.46
N ARG A 126 10.33 -7.84 -6.41
CA ARG A 126 10.51 -8.23 -5.01
C ARG A 126 9.36 -7.67 -4.20
N VAL A 127 8.97 -8.38 -3.15
CA VAL A 127 7.99 -7.94 -2.17
C VAL A 127 8.66 -7.89 -0.81
N TYR A 128 8.65 -6.72 -0.18
CA TYR A 128 9.16 -6.50 1.16
C TYR A 128 8.00 -6.29 2.13
N ALA A 129 8.17 -6.78 3.36
CA ALA A 129 7.28 -6.53 4.48
C ALA A 129 8.08 -5.87 5.62
N GLY A 130 7.66 -4.69 6.07
CA GLY A 130 8.19 -4.01 7.26
C GLY A 130 7.20 -4.18 8.41
N ILE A 131 7.69 -4.60 9.58
CA ILE A 131 6.90 -4.82 10.79
C ILE A 131 7.11 -3.62 11.73
N ALA A 132 6.01 -2.92 12.05
CA ALA A 132 6.00 -1.73 12.90
C ALA A 132 6.20 -2.05 14.39
#